data_AF-A0AAE0D6T2-F1
#
_entry.id   AF-A0AAE0D6T2-F1
#
_cell.length_a   1.000
_cell.length_b   1.000
_cell.length_c   1.000
_cell.angle_alpha   90.00
_cell.angle_beta   90.00
_cell.angle_gamma   90.00
#
_symmetry.space_group_name_H-M   'P 1'
#
loop_
_entity.id
_entity.type
_entity.pdbx_description
1 polymer ?
#
loop_
_entity_poly.entity_id
_entity_poly.type
_entity_poly.pdbx_seq_one_letter_code
_entity_poly.pdbx_strand_id
1 'polypeptide(L)'
;MAVMYPVPSAFVQWTNKFVDPAAGFALGWCYWFNYWIAVANELQGIVTVLSFWNTSVPKAAWISIFWVVIALINVGAVTVFAEVEVVMAAIKFGWIFVVIIASIVISAGGAPNHEAIGFRYWNEAPFLNGFKGFLTVMPVCIFALSGSETTGLVAAELSNPRKAVPKAVKSIALRLAMFYLMGSLMITITVSPSDSNLFGSGAHATDASPFVIAFRNAGLEPLAHMMNAVIFLSVLSSGGINAYAGSRTLVGLSEIDMAPSWMKKADRRGRPWYPIEC
;
A
#
# COMPACT_ATOMS: atom_id res chain seq x y z
N MET A 1 17.61 6.77 15.38
CA MET A 1 18.50 7.35 14.35
C MET A 1 17.87 8.54 13.64
N ALA A 2 16.66 8.39 13.07
CA ALA A 2 15.88 9.46 12.40
C ALA A 2 15.87 10.82 13.10
N VAL A 3 15.78 10.83 14.43
CA VAL A 3 15.71 12.05 15.25
C VAL A 3 17.08 12.68 15.55
N MET A 4 18.16 11.88 15.58
CA MET A 4 19.52 12.34 15.90
C MET A 4 20.34 12.71 14.66
N TYR A 5 20.09 12.05 13.53
CA TYR A 5 20.76 12.30 12.24
C TYR A 5 19.72 12.42 11.11
N PRO A 6 18.97 13.53 11.03
CA PRO A 6 18.02 13.78 9.95
C PRO A 6 18.81 14.09 8.67
N VAL A 7 19.04 13.09 7.83
CA VAL A 7 19.69 13.23 6.52
C VAL A 7 18.75 12.70 5.42
N PRO A 8 18.74 13.33 4.24
CA PRO A 8 18.03 12.80 3.07
C PRO A 8 18.48 11.36 2.76
N SER A 9 17.56 10.48 2.33
CA SER A 9 17.88 9.06 2.10
C SER A 9 18.52 8.37 3.31
N ALA A 10 17.87 8.59 4.46
CA ALA A 10 18.38 8.29 5.78
C ALA A 10 18.96 6.87 5.95
N PHE A 11 18.28 5.84 5.45
CA PHE A 11 18.74 4.45 5.58
C PHE A 11 20.04 4.17 4.82
N VAL A 12 20.18 4.70 3.61
CA VAL A 12 21.39 4.51 2.80
C VAL A 12 22.57 5.22 3.45
N GLN A 13 22.37 6.47 3.87
CA GLN A 13 23.41 7.26 4.52
C GLN A 13 23.80 6.70 5.91
N TRP A 14 22.85 6.21 6.70
CA TRP A 14 23.16 5.57 7.99
C TRP A 14 23.93 4.27 7.80
N THR A 15 23.55 3.43 6.85
CA THR A 15 24.28 2.19 6.58
C THR A 15 25.69 2.46 6.07
N ASN A 16 25.84 3.45 5.17
CA ASN A 16 27.16 3.88 4.71
C ASN A 16 28.05 4.38 5.86
N LYS A 17 27.48 5.17 6.79
CA LYS A 17 28.22 5.79 7.90
C LYS A 17 28.52 4.84 9.07
N PHE A 18 27.60 3.92 9.40
CA PHE A 18 27.67 3.11 10.62
C PHE A 18 27.94 1.62 10.38
N VAL A 19 27.84 1.14 9.14
CA VAL A 19 28.05 -0.27 8.80
C VAL A 19 29.21 -0.41 7.84
N ASP A 20 29.00 -0.09 6.57
CA ASP A 20 30.00 -0.18 5.51
C ASP A 20 29.49 0.50 4.21
N PRO A 21 30.34 1.19 3.44
CA PRO A 21 29.95 1.78 2.16
C PRO A 21 29.39 0.79 1.13
N ALA A 22 29.95 -0.43 1.01
CA ALA A 22 29.43 -1.45 0.09
C ALA A 22 28.05 -1.96 0.53
N ALA A 23 27.83 -2.10 1.84
CA ALA A 23 26.51 -2.40 2.39
C ALA A 23 25.51 -1.26 2.12
N GLY A 24 25.96 -0.01 2.20
CA GLY A 24 25.17 1.18 1.84
C GLY A 24 24.76 1.18 0.37
N PHE A 25 25.70 0.89 -0.54
CA PHE A 25 25.43 0.76 -1.97
C PHE A 25 24.37 -0.31 -2.26
N ALA A 26 24.58 -1.53 -1.74
CA ALA A 26 23.66 -2.65 -1.96
C ALA A 26 22.26 -2.34 -1.41
N LEU A 27 22.18 -1.80 -0.18
CA LEU A 27 20.93 -1.45 0.45
C LEU A 27 20.16 -0.39 -0.35
N GLY A 28 20.83 0.66 -0.81
CA GLY A 28 20.18 1.72 -1.58
C GLY A 28 19.59 1.23 -2.90
N TRP A 29 20.31 0.38 -3.64
CA TRP A 29 19.78 -0.22 -4.87
C TRP A 29 18.63 -1.18 -4.59
N CYS A 30 18.70 -1.99 -3.52
CA CYS A 30 17.59 -2.83 -3.09
C CYS A 30 16.33 -2.02 -2.76
N TYR A 31 16.48 -0.88 -2.07
CA TYR A 31 15.35 0.03 -1.81
C TYR A 31 14.79 0.62 -3.10
N TRP A 32 15.65 1.08 -4.01
CA TRP A 32 15.22 1.63 -5.29
C TRP A 32 14.40 0.60 -6.09
N PHE A 33 14.91 -0.63 -6.24
CA PHE A 33 14.17 -1.71 -6.88
C PHE A 33 12.85 -2.01 -6.17
N ASN A 34 12.85 -2.06 -4.83
CA ASN A 34 11.65 -2.31 -4.05
C ASN A 34 10.55 -1.27 -4.33
N TYR A 35 10.89 0.03 -4.33
CA TYR A 35 9.91 1.09 -4.60
C TYR A 35 9.34 1.01 -6.01
N TRP A 36 10.16 0.72 -7.03
CA TRP A 36 9.68 0.62 -8.41
C TRP A 36 8.85 -0.63 -8.69
N ILE A 37 9.24 -1.76 -8.10
CA ILE A 37 8.42 -2.98 -8.12
C ILE A 37 7.09 -2.72 -7.42
N ALA A 38 7.09 -1.98 -6.29
CA ALA A 38 5.87 -1.59 -5.61
C ALA A 38 4.98 -0.70 -6.49
N VAL A 39 5.53 0.31 -7.19
CA VAL A 39 4.76 1.12 -8.16
C VAL A 39 4.10 0.25 -9.24
N ALA A 40 4.84 -0.70 -9.82
CA ALA A 40 4.28 -1.63 -10.80
C ALA A 40 3.15 -2.48 -10.21
N ASN A 41 3.31 -2.94 -8.97
CA ASN A 41 2.27 -3.68 -8.25
C ASN A 41 1.02 -2.82 -7.97
N GLU A 42 1.19 -1.56 -7.59
CA GLU A 42 0.05 -0.63 -7.40
C GLU A 42 -0.68 -0.37 -8.74
N LEU A 43 0.04 -0.19 -9.85
CA LEU A 43 -0.58 -0.04 -11.17
C LEU A 43 -1.41 -1.28 -11.56
N GLN A 44 -0.90 -2.48 -11.27
CA GLN A 44 -1.68 -3.71 -11.44
C GLN A 44 -2.91 -3.74 -10.52
N GLY A 45 -2.77 -3.29 -9.26
CA GLY A 45 -3.88 -3.12 -8.33
C GLY A 45 -4.98 -2.21 -8.87
N ILE A 46 -4.62 -1.08 -9.50
CA ILE A 46 -5.57 -0.17 -10.14
C ILE A 46 -6.38 -0.90 -11.22
N VAL A 47 -5.72 -1.69 -12.07
CA VAL A 47 -6.40 -2.47 -13.12
C VAL A 47 -7.38 -3.45 -12.53
N THR A 48 -6.99 -4.18 -11.48
CA THR A 48 -7.86 -5.14 -10.80
C THR A 48 -9.09 -4.45 -10.21
N VAL A 49 -8.88 -3.31 -9.54
CA VAL A 49 -9.96 -2.53 -8.93
C VAL A 49 -10.89 -1.94 -10.00
N LEU A 50 -10.37 -1.42 -11.11
CA LEU A 50 -11.19 -0.86 -12.19
C LEU A 50 -11.98 -1.92 -12.96
N SER A 51 -11.46 -3.15 -13.03
CA SER A 51 -12.14 -4.29 -13.64
C SER A 51 -13.48 -4.61 -12.95
N PHE A 52 -13.69 -4.15 -11.73
CA PHE A 52 -14.99 -4.22 -11.04
C PHE A 52 -16.08 -3.38 -11.74
N TRP A 53 -15.74 -2.20 -12.27
CA TRP A 53 -16.71 -1.33 -12.96
C TRP A 53 -16.68 -1.46 -14.47
N ASN A 54 -15.51 -1.68 -15.06
CA ASN A 54 -15.36 -1.76 -16.51
C ASN A 54 -14.19 -2.64 -16.92
N THR A 55 -14.47 -3.64 -17.74
CA THR A 55 -13.49 -4.56 -18.32
C THR A 55 -13.27 -4.33 -19.82
N SER A 56 -13.99 -3.39 -20.43
CA SER A 56 -13.93 -3.12 -21.87
C SER A 56 -12.63 -2.43 -22.31
N VAL A 57 -11.97 -1.75 -21.39
CA VAL A 57 -10.72 -1.03 -21.66
C VAL A 57 -9.53 -1.98 -21.46
N PRO A 58 -8.57 -2.05 -22.41
CA PRO A 58 -7.40 -2.89 -22.27
C PRO A 58 -6.60 -2.57 -20.99
N LYS A 59 -6.12 -3.61 -20.29
CA LYS A 59 -5.30 -3.47 -19.07
C LYS A 59 -4.10 -2.54 -19.27
N ALA A 60 -3.42 -2.65 -20.42
CA ALA A 60 -2.28 -1.81 -20.77
C ALA A 60 -2.65 -0.31 -20.83
N ALA A 61 -3.84 0.04 -21.32
CA ALA A 61 -4.27 1.43 -21.39
C ALA A 61 -4.45 2.03 -20.00
N TRP A 62 -5.06 1.29 -19.07
CA TRP A 62 -5.19 1.72 -17.68
C TRP A 62 -3.84 1.93 -17.00
N ILE A 63 -2.91 0.98 -17.18
CA ILE A 63 -1.55 1.10 -16.64
C ILE A 63 -0.87 2.37 -17.17
N SER A 64 -0.91 2.61 -18.48
CA SER A 64 -0.29 3.80 -19.08
C SER A 64 -0.93 5.12 -18.59
N ILE A 65 -2.26 5.17 -18.48
CA ILE A 65 -2.97 6.36 -17.99
C ILE A 65 -2.55 6.68 -16.56
N PHE A 66 -2.61 5.70 -15.65
CA PHE A 66 -2.33 5.94 -14.24
C PHE A 66 -0.84 6.12 -13.96
N TRP A 67 0.04 5.53 -14.76
CA TRP A 67 1.46 5.84 -14.75
C TRP A 67 1.72 7.32 -15.01
N VAL A 68 1.12 7.87 -16.07
CA VAL A 68 1.23 9.30 -16.40
C VAL A 68 0.64 10.18 -15.28
N VAL A 69 -0.49 9.79 -14.70
CA VAL A 69 -1.08 10.51 -13.56
C VAL A 69 -0.13 10.55 -12.36
N ILE A 70 0.46 9.41 -11.97
CA ILE A 70 1.42 9.33 -10.87
C ILE A 70 2.66 10.19 -11.15
N ALA A 71 3.19 10.13 -12.38
CA ALA A 71 4.33 10.94 -12.80
C ALA A 71 4.02 12.45 -12.73
N LEU A 72 2.87 12.88 -13.25
CA LEU A 72 2.45 14.29 -13.23
C LEU A 72 2.24 14.82 -11.80
N ILE A 73 1.68 14.01 -10.92
CA ILE A 73 1.51 14.36 -9.50
C ILE A 73 2.86 14.57 -8.83
N ASN A 74 3.81 13.65 -9.07
CA ASN A 74 5.14 13.71 -8.49
C ASN A 74 5.98 14.89 -9.03
N VAL A 75 5.84 15.24 -10.31
CA VAL A 75 6.60 16.35 -10.93
C VAL A 75 5.95 17.71 -10.68
N GLY A 76 4.63 17.83 -10.82
CA GLY A 76 3.91 19.10 -10.88
C GLY A 76 3.35 19.60 -9.55
N ALA A 77 2.86 18.70 -8.69
CA ALA A 77 1.93 19.07 -7.62
C ALA A 77 2.32 18.59 -6.22
N VAL A 78 3.61 18.38 -5.92
CA VAL A 78 4.09 17.81 -4.63
C VAL A 78 3.43 18.41 -3.38
N THR A 79 3.23 19.73 -3.32
CA THR A 79 2.61 20.39 -2.16
C THR A 79 1.11 20.09 -2.06
N VAL A 80 0.39 20.13 -3.18
CA VAL A 80 -1.03 19.79 -3.24
C VAL A 80 -1.24 18.30 -3.00
N PHE A 81 -0.35 17.47 -3.53
CA PHE A 81 -0.33 16.03 -3.29
C PHE A 81 -0.23 15.73 -1.80
N ALA A 82 0.66 16.40 -1.07
CA ALA A 82 0.79 16.20 0.38
C ALA A 82 -0.51 16.53 1.14
N GLU A 83 -1.24 17.59 0.76
CA GLU A 83 -2.53 17.93 1.38
C GLU A 83 -3.62 16.91 1.04
N VAL A 84 -3.72 16.51 -0.24
CA VAL A 84 -4.66 15.49 -0.71
C VAL A 84 -4.38 14.15 -0.02
N GLU A 85 -3.12 13.80 0.15
CA GLU A 85 -2.69 12.57 0.82
C GLU A 85 -3.18 12.52 2.28
N VAL A 86 -3.14 13.64 2.99
CA VAL A 86 -3.67 13.74 4.36
C VAL A 86 -5.17 13.44 4.39
N VAL A 87 -5.93 14.00 3.44
CA VAL A 87 -7.37 13.75 3.32
C VAL A 87 -7.66 12.29 2.95
N MET A 88 -6.93 11.75 1.96
CA MET A 88 -7.07 10.35 1.54
C MET A 88 -6.73 9.40 2.69
N ALA A 89 -5.67 9.66 3.46
CA ALA A 89 -5.31 8.87 4.63
C ALA A 89 -6.40 8.91 5.72
N ALA A 90 -7.06 10.04 5.92
CA ALA A 90 -8.19 10.17 6.84
C ALA A 90 -9.40 9.36 6.37
N ILE A 91 -9.73 9.40 5.08
CA ILE A 91 -10.81 8.59 4.48
C ILE A 91 -10.53 7.10 4.67
N LYS A 92 -9.33 6.62 4.32
CA LYS A 92 -8.93 5.21 4.50
C LYS A 92 -9.05 4.76 5.95
N PHE A 93 -8.59 5.61 6.86
CA PHE A 93 -8.66 5.33 8.29
C PHE A 93 -10.09 5.35 8.83
N GLY A 94 -10.96 6.25 8.36
CA GLY A 94 -12.37 6.26 8.75
C GLY A 94 -13.11 5.04 8.19
N TRP A 95 -12.82 4.66 6.95
CA TRP A 95 -13.47 3.56 6.26
C TRP A 95 -13.27 2.22 6.95
N ILE A 96 -12.13 2.01 7.62
CA ILE A 96 -11.90 0.76 8.33
C ILE A 96 -12.97 0.49 9.40
N PHE A 97 -13.42 1.52 10.12
CA PHE A 97 -14.46 1.39 11.14
C PHE A 97 -15.79 0.99 10.52
N VAL A 98 -16.12 1.57 9.35
CA VAL A 98 -17.31 1.20 8.58
C VAL A 98 -17.25 -0.27 8.20
N VAL A 99 -16.12 -0.74 7.67
CA VAL A 99 -15.92 -2.13 7.28
C VAL A 99 -16.05 -3.09 8.46
N ILE A 100 -15.45 -2.75 9.61
CA ILE A 100 -15.52 -3.58 10.82
C ILE A 100 -16.96 -3.67 11.31
N ILE A 101 -17.65 -2.54 11.47
CA ILE A 101 -19.04 -2.50 11.95
C ILE A 101 -19.94 -3.26 10.98
N ALA A 102 -19.81 -3.02 9.67
CA ALA A 102 -20.60 -3.71 8.65
C ALA A 102 -20.34 -5.23 8.67
N SER A 103 -19.08 -5.67 8.82
CA SER A 103 -18.74 -7.09 8.90
C SER A 103 -19.35 -7.77 10.14
N ILE A 104 -19.36 -7.08 11.28
CA ILE A 104 -20.03 -7.58 12.50
C ILE A 104 -21.54 -7.72 12.27
N VAL A 105 -22.18 -6.72 11.65
CA VAL A 105 -23.62 -6.75 11.35
C VAL A 105 -23.96 -7.87 10.36
N ILE A 106 -23.16 -8.05 9.31
CA ILE A 106 -23.31 -9.15 8.34
C ILE A 106 -23.16 -10.49 9.05
N SER A 107 -22.12 -10.65 9.86
CA SER A 107 -21.88 -11.89 10.60
C SER A 107 -23.00 -12.23 11.58
N ALA A 108 -23.69 -11.22 12.13
CA ALA A 108 -24.83 -11.39 13.03
C ALA A 108 -26.16 -11.67 12.30
N GLY A 109 -26.18 -11.69 10.97
CA GLY A 109 -27.40 -11.91 10.17
C GLY A 109 -28.21 -10.65 9.90
N GLY A 110 -27.65 -9.46 10.14
CA GLY A 110 -28.30 -8.17 9.84
C GLY A 110 -28.21 -7.75 8.37
N ALA A 111 -27.65 -8.59 7.50
CA ALA A 111 -27.61 -8.35 6.06
C ALA A 111 -28.96 -8.68 5.39
N PRO A 112 -29.27 -8.12 4.21
CA PRO A 112 -30.50 -8.39 3.47
C PRO A 112 -30.81 -9.88 3.21
N ASN A 113 -29.78 -10.73 3.17
CA ASN A 113 -29.93 -12.19 3.05
C ASN A 113 -30.44 -12.87 4.34
N HIS A 114 -30.51 -12.14 5.46
CA HIS A 114 -30.92 -12.59 6.80
C HIS A 114 -30.17 -13.84 7.31
N GLU A 115 -29.00 -14.11 6.75
CA GLU A 115 -28.22 -15.30 7.09
C GLU A 115 -27.17 -14.96 8.15
N ALA A 116 -27.29 -15.57 9.33
CA ALA A 116 -26.26 -15.47 10.35
C ALA A 116 -25.08 -16.38 9.98
N ILE A 117 -23.95 -15.77 9.63
CA ILE A 117 -22.71 -16.50 9.35
C ILE A 117 -22.05 -16.93 10.66
N GLY A 118 -21.96 -16.03 11.65
CA GLY A 118 -21.20 -16.24 12.88
C GLY A 118 -19.77 -16.74 12.58
N PHE A 119 -19.28 -17.71 13.35
CA PHE A 119 -17.96 -18.32 13.14
C PHE A 119 -17.99 -19.57 12.25
N ARG A 120 -18.98 -19.71 11.35
CA ARG A 120 -19.16 -20.93 10.54
C ARG A 120 -17.89 -21.38 9.83
N TYR A 121 -17.22 -20.49 9.10
CA TYR A 121 -16.01 -20.83 8.34
C TYR A 121 -14.80 -21.17 9.22
N TRP A 122 -14.72 -20.57 10.42
CA TRP A 122 -13.67 -20.87 11.40
C TRP A 122 -13.84 -22.27 12.02
N ASN A 123 -15.09 -22.73 12.17
CA ASN A 123 -15.39 -24.06 12.69
C ASN A 123 -15.22 -25.16 11.64
N GLU A 124 -15.51 -24.87 10.37
CA GLU A 124 -15.49 -25.86 9.29
C GLU A 124 -14.08 -26.09 8.73
N ALA A 125 -13.31 -25.03 8.47
CA ALA A 125 -12.02 -25.16 7.79
C ALA A 125 -11.04 -24.01 8.14
N PRO A 126 -10.46 -23.99 9.34
CA PRO A 126 -9.55 -22.91 9.75
C PRO A 126 -8.23 -22.88 8.96
N PHE A 127 -7.77 -24.02 8.43
CA PHE A 127 -6.55 -24.12 7.62
C PHE A 127 -6.74 -25.06 6.41
N LEU A 128 -7.13 -24.51 5.26
CA LEU A 128 -7.36 -25.28 4.04
C LEU A 128 -6.08 -25.84 3.39
N ASN A 129 -4.98 -25.10 3.45
CA ASN A 129 -3.76 -25.39 2.66
C ASN A 129 -2.60 -25.96 3.50
N GLY A 130 -2.87 -26.36 4.75
CA GLY A 130 -1.88 -26.89 5.69
C GLY A 130 -0.68 -25.96 5.92
N PHE A 131 0.43 -26.52 6.44
CA PHE A 131 1.65 -25.76 6.73
C PHE A 131 2.32 -25.17 5.48
N LYS A 132 2.23 -25.86 4.34
CA LYS A 132 2.76 -25.35 3.07
C LYS A 132 2.03 -24.09 2.63
N GLY A 133 0.69 -24.07 2.73
CA GLY A 133 -0.12 -22.88 2.49
C GLY A 133 0.25 -21.72 3.40
N PHE A 134 0.44 -22.01 4.70
CA PHE A 134 0.91 -21.01 5.65
C PHE A 134 2.25 -20.37 5.21
N LEU A 135 3.23 -21.18 4.82
CA LEU A 135 4.52 -20.68 4.33
C LEU A 135 4.39 -19.86 3.03
N THR A 136 3.47 -20.21 2.14
CA THR A 136 3.30 -19.50 0.86
C THR A 136 2.71 -18.08 1.03
N VAL A 137 2.01 -17.82 2.14
CA VAL A 137 1.42 -16.50 2.42
C VAL A 137 2.43 -15.56 3.11
N MET A 138 3.47 -16.10 3.75
CA MET A 138 4.48 -15.32 4.48
C MET A 138 5.14 -14.20 3.64
N PRO A 139 5.60 -14.42 2.39
CA PRO A 139 6.19 -13.36 1.57
C PRO A 139 5.20 -12.21 1.29
N VAL A 140 3.93 -12.54 1.07
CA VAL A 140 2.86 -11.54 0.84
C VAL A 140 2.62 -10.72 2.11
N CYS A 141 2.59 -11.36 3.27
CA CYS A 141 2.48 -10.67 4.55
C CYS A 141 3.67 -9.75 4.84
N ILE A 142 4.90 -10.20 4.54
CA ILE A 142 6.11 -9.38 4.71
C ILE A 142 6.05 -8.17 3.79
N PHE A 143 5.69 -8.37 2.52
CA PHE A 143 5.51 -7.28 1.56
C PHE A 143 4.45 -6.27 2.03
N ALA A 144 3.32 -6.75 2.55
CA ALA A 144 2.24 -5.89 3.06
C ALA A 144 2.66 -5.03 4.27
N LEU A 145 3.68 -5.43 5.03
CA LEU A 145 4.24 -4.67 6.15
C LEU A 145 5.37 -3.71 5.74
N SER A 146 5.86 -3.79 4.50
CA SER A 146 6.85 -2.87 3.94
C SER A 146 6.27 -1.45 3.81
N GLY A 147 7.12 -0.43 3.84
CA GLY A 147 6.75 0.98 3.69
C GLY A 147 6.59 1.74 5.02
N SER A 148 6.57 1.05 6.16
CA SER A 148 6.58 1.72 7.48
C SER A 148 7.85 2.54 7.70
N GLU A 149 8.95 2.11 7.08
CA GLU A 149 10.26 2.73 7.03
C GLU A 149 10.27 4.08 6.30
N THR A 150 9.30 4.35 5.41
CA THR A 150 9.23 5.63 4.67
C THR A 150 9.09 6.83 5.61
N THR A 151 8.55 6.63 6.81
CA THR A 151 8.54 7.64 7.89
C THR A 151 9.95 8.12 8.26
N GLY A 152 10.94 7.22 8.17
CA GLY A 152 12.36 7.53 8.41
C GLY A 152 13.00 8.34 7.29
N LEU A 153 12.55 8.18 6.03
CA LEU A 153 13.02 8.97 4.89
C LEU A 153 12.52 10.41 4.97
N VAL A 154 11.24 10.60 5.30
CA VAL A 154 10.61 11.91 5.40
C VAL A 154 11.00 12.64 6.69
N ALA A 155 11.59 11.95 7.67
CA ALA A 155 12.01 12.54 8.94
C ALA A 155 12.93 13.77 8.77
N ALA A 156 13.75 13.81 7.71
CA ALA A 156 14.63 14.93 7.41
C ALA A 156 13.89 16.18 6.89
N GLU A 157 12.67 16.02 6.38
CA GLU A 157 11.84 17.10 5.81
C GLU A 157 10.85 17.67 6.84
N LEU A 158 10.81 17.14 8.07
CA LEU A 158 9.88 17.56 9.13
C LEU A 158 10.41 18.77 9.91
N SER A 159 9.51 19.71 10.22
CA SER A 159 9.81 20.89 11.04
C SER A 159 10.23 20.55 12.49
N ASN A 160 9.70 19.46 13.06
CA ASN A 160 10.11 18.97 14.38
C ASN A 160 10.14 17.43 14.44
N PRO A 161 11.25 16.81 14.00
CA PRO A 161 11.38 15.35 13.93
C PRO A 161 11.26 14.68 15.32
N ARG A 162 11.70 15.35 16.39
CA ARG A 162 11.69 14.82 17.77
C ARG A 162 10.28 14.49 18.27
N LYS A 163 9.28 15.29 17.90
CA LYS A 163 7.88 15.06 18.29
C LYS A 163 7.10 14.33 17.20
N ALA A 164 7.34 14.65 15.94
CA ALA A 164 6.55 14.13 14.82
C ALA A 164 6.82 12.63 14.56
N VAL A 165 8.08 12.19 14.56
CA VAL A 165 8.44 10.81 14.22
C VAL A 165 7.87 9.80 15.24
N PRO A 166 8.02 9.97 16.57
CA PRO A 166 7.46 9.01 17.53
C PRO A 166 5.93 8.92 17.48
N LYS A 167 5.25 10.06 17.24
CA LYS A 167 3.80 10.10 17.10
C LYS A 167 3.34 9.35 15.83
N ALA A 168 4.03 9.56 14.72
CA ALA A 168 3.76 8.87 13.46
C ALA A 168 3.94 7.35 13.59
N VAL A 169 5.07 6.90 14.16
CA VAL A 169 5.35 5.46 14.35
C VAL A 169 4.28 4.77 15.21
N LYS A 170 3.88 5.38 16.34
CA LYS A 170 2.81 4.81 17.18
C LYS A 170 1.47 4.76 16.45
N SER A 171 1.15 5.78 15.65
CA SER A 171 -0.07 5.82 14.86
C SER A 171 -0.08 4.76 13.76
N ILE A 172 1.06 4.54 13.08
CA ILE A 172 1.23 3.50 12.07
C ILE A 172 1.03 2.12 12.69
N ALA A 173 1.66 1.84 13.84
CA ALA A 173 1.52 0.55 14.52
C ALA A 173 0.06 0.24 14.86
N LEU A 174 -0.68 1.21 15.42
CA LEU A 174 -2.11 1.05 15.71
C LEU A 174 -2.93 0.80 14.43
N ARG A 175 -2.66 1.58 13.37
CA ARG A 175 -3.38 1.47 12.10
C ARG A 175 -3.14 0.11 11.42
N LEU A 176 -1.89 -0.37 11.39
CA LEU A 176 -1.53 -1.69 10.86
C LEU A 176 -2.14 -2.81 11.69
N ALA A 177 -2.11 -2.71 13.03
CA ALA A 177 -2.73 -3.71 13.90
C ALA A 177 -4.24 -3.82 13.65
N MET A 178 -4.96 -2.69 13.57
CA MET A 178 -6.40 -2.71 13.28
C MET A 178 -6.68 -3.24 11.87
N PHE A 179 -5.93 -2.80 10.86
CA PHE A 179 -6.18 -3.22 9.47
C PHE A 179 -5.86 -4.68 9.23
N TYR A 180 -4.69 -5.15 9.68
CA TYR A 180 -4.28 -6.53 9.44
C TYR A 180 -4.93 -7.52 10.39
N LEU A 181 -4.98 -7.27 11.70
CA LEU A 181 -5.56 -8.24 12.64
C LEU A 181 -7.09 -8.22 12.58
N MET A 182 -7.69 -7.04 12.72
CA MET A 182 -9.15 -6.94 12.77
C MET A 182 -9.76 -7.10 11.38
N GLY A 183 -9.17 -6.49 10.34
CA GLY A 183 -9.64 -6.66 8.96
C GLY A 183 -9.57 -8.11 8.48
N SER A 184 -8.46 -8.82 8.72
CA SER A 184 -8.36 -10.25 8.34
C SER A 184 -9.32 -11.12 9.13
N LEU A 185 -9.51 -10.87 10.43
CA LEU A 185 -10.50 -11.58 11.24
C LEU A 185 -11.92 -11.36 10.68
N MET A 186 -12.28 -10.12 10.34
CA MET A 186 -13.60 -9.82 9.78
C MET A 186 -13.82 -10.50 8.43
N ILE A 187 -12.83 -10.53 7.53
CA ILE A 187 -12.93 -11.23 6.25
C ILE A 187 -13.09 -12.73 6.45
N THR A 188 -12.24 -13.34 7.29
CA THR A 188 -12.27 -14.81 7.50
C THR A 188 -13.54 -15.29 8.18
N ILE A 189 -14.24 -14.41 8.89
CA ILE A 189 -15.56 -14.66 9.45
C ILE A 189 -16.66 -14.51 8.37
N THR A 190 -16.55 -13.53 7.47
CA THR A 190 -17.65 -13.15 6.57
C THR A 190 -17.59 -13.79 5.18
N VAL A 191 -16.41 -14.24 4.74
CA VAL A 191 -16.20 -14.77 3.38
C VAL A 191 -15.84 -16.24 3.45
N SER A 192 -16.51 -17.05 2.61
CA SER A 192 -16.16 -18.46 2.46
C SER A 192 -14.75 -18.60 1.89
N PRO A 193 -13.90 -19.45 2.48
CA PRO A 193 -12.54 -19.64 1.99
C PRO A 193 -12.48 -20.42 0.65
N SER A 194 -13.62 -20.93 0.17
CA SER A 194 -13.77 -21.59 -1.14
C SER A 194 -14.51 -20.73 -2.18
N ASP A 195 -14.68 -19.43 -1.94
CA ASP A 195 -15.34 -18.53 -2.89
C ASP A 195 -14.54 -18.41 -4.20
N SER A 196 -15.20 -18.65 -5.34
CA SER A 196 -14.58 -18.66 -6.68
C SER A 196 -14.14 -17.28 -7.17
N ASN A 197 -14.48 -16.21 -6.46
CA ASN A 197 -14.05 -14.85 -6.79
C ASN A 197 -12.79 -14.44 -6.03
N LEU A 198 -12.34 -15.23 -5.05
CA LEU A 198 -11.12 -14.98 -4.29
C LEU A 198 -9.88 -15.08 -5.18
N PHE A 199 -8.89 -14.26 -4.86
CA PHE A 199 -7.59 -14.29 -5.51
C PHE A 199 -6.97 -15.69 -5.44
N GLY A 200 -6.54 -16.23 -6.59
CA GLY A 200 -5.93 -17.56 -6.69
C GLY A 200 -6.89 -18.76 -6.73
N SER A 201 -8.21 -18.54 -6.83
CA SER A 201 -9.23 -19.60 -6.91
C SER A 201 -9.38 -20.26 -8.30
N GLY A 202 -8.60 -19.86 -9.30
CA GLY A 202 -8.51 -20.51 -10.62
C GLY A 202 -8.78 -19.58 -11.81
N ALA A 203 -9.04 -20.15 -12.98
CA ALA A 203 -9.13 -19.42 -14.26
C ALA A 203 -10.29 -18.41 -14.38
N HIS A 204 -11.24 -18.43 -13.45
CA HIS A 204 -12.40 -17.53 -13.40
C HIS A 204 -12.39 -16.56 -12.22
N ALA A 205 -11.29 -16.50 -11.44
CA ALA A 205 -11.17 -15.55 -10.34
C ALA A 205 -11.26 -14.12 -10.88
N THR A 206 -12.20 -13.33 -10.37
CA THR A 206 -12.26 -11.88 -10.64
C THR A 206 -11.14 -11.10 -9.94
N ASP A 207 -10.26 -11.78 -9.20
CA ASP A 207 -9.23 -11.20 -8.32
C ASP A 207 -9.76 -10.07 -7.45
N ALA A 208 -11.04 -10.19 -7.05
CA ALA A 208 -11.74 -9.15 -6.34
C ALA A 208 -11.28 -9.11 -4.88
N SER A 209 -11.24 -7.90 -4.31
CA SER A 209 -10.93 -7.74 -2.90
C SER A 209 -11.89 -8.56 -2.03
N PRO A 210 -11.41 -9.35 -1.05
CA PRO A 210 -12.28 -10.11 -0.16
C PRO A 210 -13.32 -9.25 0.57
N PHE A 211 -12.99 -7.99 0.87
CA PHE A 211 -13.97 -7.04 1.44
C PHE A 211 -15.10 -6.70 0.47
N VAL A 212 -14.80 -6.55 -0.82
CA VAL A 212 -15.81 -6.31 -1.86
C VAL A 212 -16.68 -7.56 -2.03
N ILE A 213 -16.07 -8.75 -2.04
CA ILE A 213 -16.78 -10.04 -2.09
C ILE A 213 -17.73 -10.17 -0.89
N ALA A 214 -17.28 -9.86 0.32
CA ALA A 214 -18.11 -9.91 1.54
C ALA A 214 -19.38 -9.07 1.39
N PHE A 215 -19.26 -7.82 0.91
CA PHE A 215 -20.43 -6.96 0.73
C PHE A 215 -21.35 -7.42 -0.40
N ARG A 216 -20.80 -7.96 -1.50
CA ARG A 216 -21.63 -8.53 -2.59
C ARG A 216 -22.40 -9.77 -2.14
N ASN A 217 -21.73 -10.69 -1.44
CA ASN A 217 -22.35 -11.92 -0.93
C ASN A 217 -23.44 -11.60 0.10
N ALA A 218 -23.27 -10.51 0.86
CA ALA A 218 -24.29 -10.00 1.78
C ALA A 218 -25.45 -9.24 1.09
N GLY A 219 -25.40 -9.00 -0.23
CA GLY A 219 -26.40 -8.22 -0.95
C GLY A 219 -26.29 -6.70 -0.74
N LEU A 220 -25.14 -6.21 -0.26
CA LEU A 220 -24.87 -4.80 0.05
C LEU A 220 -24.07 -4.13 -1.07
N GLU A 221 -24.67 -4.05 -2.25
CA GLU A 221 -24.00 -3.54 -3.47
C GLU A 221 -23.46 -2.09 -3.35
N PRO A 222 -24.16 -1.13 -2.71
CA PRO A 222 -23.60 0.20 -2.49
C PRO A 222 -22.31 0.19 -1.67
N LEU A 223 -22.24 -0.65 -0.63
CA LEU A 223 -21.03 -0.80 0.19
C LEU A 223 -19.89 -1.46 -0.58
N ALA A 224 -20.20 -2.39 -1.49
CA ALA A 224 -19.22 -2.98 -2.39
C ALA A 224 -18.59 -1.92 -3.31
N HIS A 225 -19.40 -1.04 -3.93
CA HIS A 225 -18.89 0.07 -4.75
C HIS A 225 -18.03 1.05 -3.93
N MET A 226 -18.48 1.43 -2.74
CA MET A 226 -17.72 2.34 -1.86
C MET A 226 -16.40 1.72 -1.41
N MET A 227 -16.39 0.44 -1.01
CA MET A 227 -15.17 -0.28 -0.65
C MET A 227 -14.18 -0.28 -1.81
N ASN A 228 -14.65 -0.61 -3.01
CA ASN A 228 -13.80 -0.65 -4.19
C ASN A 228 -13.24 0.74 -4.53
N ALA A 229 -14.02 1.80 -4.34
CA ALA A 229 -13.55 3.19 -4.51
C ALA A 229 -12.50 3.59 -3.47
N VAL A 230 -12.64 3.18 -2.20
CA VAL A 230 -11.63 3.43 -1.16
C VAL A 230 -10.35 2.64 -1.44
N ILE A 231 -10.45 1.41 -1.95
CA ILE A 231 -9.27 0.64 -2.39
C ILE A 231 -8.59 1.35 -3.56
N PHE A 232 -9.34 1.83 -4.55
CA PHE A 232 -8.79 2.60 -5.67
C PHE A 232 -7.99 3.82 -5.18
N LEU A 233 -8.58 4.62 -4.29
CA LEU A 233 -7.89 5.75 -3.66
C LEU A 233 -6.68 5.31 -2.84
N SER A 234 -6.74 4.13 -2.23
CA SER A 234 -5.64 3.56 -1.45
C SER A 234 -4.43 3.26 -2.32
N VAL A 235 -4.65 2.53 -3.40
CA VAL A 235 -3.64 2.10 -4.36
C VAL A 235 -3.02 3.30 -5.09
N LEU A 236 -3.85 4.27 -5.52
CA LEU A 236 -3.35 5.46 -6.20
C LEU A 236 -2.41 6.30 -5.32
N SER A 237 -2.78 6.48 -4.04
CA SER A 237 -1.96 7.27 -3.12
C SER A 237 -0.70 6.50 -2.68
N SER A 238 -0.78 5.18 -2.45
CA SER A 238 0.40 4.34 -2.23
C SER A 238 1.38 4.38 -3.41
N GLY A 239 0.87 4.29 -4.65
CA GLY A 239 1.68 4.42 -5.86
C GLY A 239 2.41 5.77 -5.95
N GLY A 240 1.72 6.85 -5.58
CA GLY A 240 2.31 8.19 -5.49
C GLY A 240 3.47 8.26 -4.49
N ILE A 241 3.29 7.72 -3.27
CA ILE A 241 4.33 7.68 -2.23
C ILE A 241 5.51 6.80 -2.66
N ASN A 242 5.26 5.66 -3.30
CA ASN A 242 6.32 4.77 -3.75
C ASN A 242 7.18 5.43 -4.84
N ALA A 243 6.57 6.12 -5.80
CA ALA A 243 7.30 6.90 -6.81
C ALA A 243 8.11 8.06 -6.17
N TYR A 244 7.52 8.74 -5.18
CA TYR A 244 8.19 9.78 -4.40
C TYR A 244 9.41 9.26 -3.63
N ALA A 245 9.29 8.09 -3.00
CA ALA A 245 10.35 7.46 -2.22
C ALA A 245 11.45 6.85 -3.09
N GLY A 246 11.08 6.21 -4.21
CA GLY A 246 12.00 5.67 -5.20
C GLY A 246 12.89 6.75 -5.79
N SER A 247 12.30 7.85 -6.26
CA SER A 247 13.03 8.99 -6.82
C SER A 247 13.99 9.63 -5.80
N ARG A 248 13.57 9.83 -4.54
CA ARG A 248 14.45 10.35 -3.47
C ARG A 248 15.59 9.41 -3.11
N THR A 249 15.31 8.11 -3.10
CA THR A 249 16.34 7.10 -2.82
C THR A 249 17.43 7.16 -3.89
N LEU A 250 17.04 7.31 -5.16
CA LEU A 250 17.98 7.48 -6.27
C LEU A 250 18.81 8.75 -6.15
N VAL A 251 18.19 9.89 -5.81
CA VAL A 251 18.93 11.15 -5.56
C VAL A 251 19.96 10.98 -4.44
N GLY A 252 19.57 10.37 -3.32
CA GLY A 252 20.48 10.16 -2.20
C GLY A 252 21.63 9.20 -2.52
N LEU A 253 21.40 8.18 -3.36
CA LEU A 253 22.47 7.35 -3.90
C LEU A 253 23.42 8.15 -4.79
N SER A 254 22.89 9.08 -5.60
CA SER A 254 23.72 9.94 -6.41
C SER A 254 24.57 10.86 -5.54
N GLU A 255 24.02 11.49 -4.49
CA GLU A 255 24.73 12.40 -3.56
C GLU A 255 25.98 11.78 -2.94
N ILE A 256 25.96 10.47 -2.66
CA ILE A 256 27.09 9.70 -2.11
C ILE A 256 27.96 9.02 -3.20
N ASP A 257 27.84 9.47 -4.46
CA ASP A 257 28.57 8.96 -5.63
C ASP A 257 28.39 7.45 -5.89
N MET A 258 27.25 6.90 -5.47
CA MET A 258 26.85 5.50 -5.65
C MET A 258 25.82 5.30 -6.78
N ALA A 259 25.42 6.38 -7.45
CA ALA A 259 24.64 6.38 -8.68
C ALA A 259 25.15 7.47 -9.63
N PRO A 260 24.83 7.40 -10.95
CA PRO A 260 25.31 8.36 -11.93
C PRO A 260 25.06 9.81 -11.54
N SER A 261 26.07 10.67 -11.69
CA SER A 261 26.05 12.06 -11.20
C SER A 261 24.98 12.94 -11.84
N TRP A 262 24.50 12.59 -13.04
CA TRP A 262 23.41 13.32 -13.70
C TRP A 262 22.05 13.15 -13.00
N MET A 263 21.86 12.09 -12.20
CA MET A 263 20.66 11.87 -11.40
C MET A 263 20.56 12.81 -10.17
N LYS A 264 21.65 13.52 -9.81
CA LYS A 264 21.64 14.61 -8.81
C LYS A 264 20.81 15.82 -9.25
N LYS A 265 20.51 15.97 -10.55
CA LYS A 265 19.85 17.16 -11.09
C LYS A 265 18.41 17.26 -10.58
N ALA A 266 18.19 18.21 -9.68
CA ALA A 266 16.86 18.65 -9.25
C ALA A 266 16.48 19.98 -9.93
N ASP A 267 15.19 20.19 -10.18
CA ASP A 267 14.63 21.47 -10.62
C ASP A 267 14.82 22.55 -9.54
N ARG A 268 14.60 23.83 -9.88
CA ARG A 268 14.65 25.01 -9.00
C ARG A 268 13.83 24.86 -7.70
N ARG A 269 12.86 23.95 -7.67
CA ARG A 269 12.03 23.63 -6.49
C ARG A 269 12.53 22.42 -5.69
N GLY A 270 13.73 21.90 -5.97
CA GLY A 270 14.31 20.72 -5.30
C GLY A 270 13.70 19.39 -5.75
N ARG A 271 13.01 19.36 -6.90
CA ARG A 271 12.32 18.17 -7.41
C ARG A 271 13.21 17.40 -8.39
N PRO A 272 13.54 16.13 -8.15
CA PRO A 272 14.33 15.34 -9.09
C PRO A 272 13.51 14.98 -10.33
N TRP A 273 13.94 15.41 -11.53
CA TRP A 273 13.19 15.18 -12.78
C TRP A 273 13.55 13.84 -13.43
N TYR A 274 14.84 13.59 -13.63
CA TYR A 274 15.33 12.35 -14.25
C TYR A 274 15.04 11.08 -13.43
N PRO A 275 15.14 11.09 -12.08
CA PRO A 275 14.82 9.93 -11.24
C PRO A 275 13.35 9.50 -11.21
N ILE A 276 12.43 10.27 -11.80
CA ILE A 276 11.01 9.89 -11.91
C ILE A 276 10.75 9.22 -13.27
N GLU A 277 11.57 9.50 -14.28
CA GLU A 277 11.47 8.94 -15.63
C GLU A 277 12.24 7.60 -15.80
N CYS A 278 13.17 7.30 -14.89
CA CYS A 278 13.99 6.08 -14.84
C CYS A 278 13.48 5.09 -13.79
#